data_AF-A0A973TWF2-F1
#
_entry.id   AF-A0A973TWF2-F1
#
_cell.length_a   1.000
_cell.length_b   1.000
_cell.length_c   1.000
_cell.angle_alpha   90.00
_cell.angle_beta   90.00
_cell.angle_gamma   90.00
#
_symmetry.space_group_name_H-M   'P 1'
#
loop_
_entity.id
_entity.type
_entity.pdbx_description
1 polymer ?
#
loop_
_entity_poly.entity_id
_entity_poly.type
_entity_poly.pdbx_seq_one_letter_code
_entity_poly.pdbx_strand_id
1 'polypeptide(L)'
;MPHSFGQVQELLKATPCVALERMLLTVTDDKGGTAVVFVAWIEFADRAAAREFKRVEDIHGTGDITPLSGSLLQVRDVPFTALNYDSDLVDGVTVVIAEAENVAGGFTAEYLDDIAAVAVRTPRP
;
A
#
# COMPACT_ATOMS: atom_id res chain seq x y z
N MET A 1 -10.46 -9.69 8.63
CA MET A 1 -10.18 -10.36 7.35
C MET A 1 -8.72 -10.85 7.36
N PRO A 2 -8.35 -11.99 6.74
CA PRO A 2 -6.92 -12.28 6.55
C PRO A 2 -6.27 -11.17 5.73
N HIS A 3 -5.00 -10.84 5.98
CA HIS A 3 -4.23 -9.79 5.28
C HIS A 3 -4.54 -8.33 5.64
N SER A 4 -4.98 -8.06 6.88
CA SER A 4 -5.08 -6.71 7.44
C SER A 4 -4.80 -6.75 8.93
N PHE A 5 -4.47 -5.62 9.55
CA PHE A 5 -4.30 -5.47 11.00
C PHE A 5 -4.89 -4.16 11.52
N GLY A 6 -4.91 -3.97 12.84
CA GLY A 6 -5.43 -2.75 13.48
C GLY A 6 -6.94 -2.51 13.28
N GLN A 7 -7.35 -1.25 13.30
CA GLN A 7 -8.72 -0.81 13.03
C GLN A 7 -9.15 -1.10 11.59
N VAL A 8 -8.21 -1.09 10.62
CA VAL A 8 -8.47 -1.50 9.24
C VAL A 8 -9.00 -2.94 9.19
N GLN A 9 -8.40 -3.85 9.97
CA GLN A 9 -8.91 -5.22 10.08
C GLN A 9 -10.32 -5.28 10.68
N GLU A 10 -10.61 -4.47 11.70
CA GLU A 10 -11.94 -4.42 12.32
C GLU A 10 -12.98 -3.87 11.34
N LEU A 11 -12.63 -2.83 10.57
CA LEU A 11 -13.49 -2.31 9.50
C LEU A 11 -13.76 -3.38 8.45
N LEU A 12 -12.73 -4.08 7.95
CA LEU A 12 -12.90 -5.13 6.94
C LEU A 12 -13.65 -6.38 7.45
N LYS A 13 -13.78 -6.57 8.76
CA LYS A 13 -14.69 -7.58 9.33
C LYS A 13 -16.15 -7.15 9.24
N ALA A 14 -16.44 -5.86 9.43
CA ALA A 14 -17.80 -5.29 9.36
C ALA A 14 -18.24 -4.93 7.94
N THR A 15 -17.30 -4.51 7.10
CA THR A 15 -17.48 -4.08 5.71
C THR A 15 -16.44 -4.78 4.84
N PRO A 16 -16.70 -6.03 4.44
CA PRO A 16 -15.75 -6.80 3.63
C PRO A 16 -15.57 -6.18 2.25
N CYS A 17 -14.34 -6.20 1.75
CA CYS A 17 -14.08 -5.97 0.33
C CYS A 17 -14.49 -7.19 -0.51
N VAL A 18 -14.76 -6.97 -1.80
CA VAL A 18 -15.12 -8.01 -2.77
C VAL A 18 -13.91 -8.55 -3.51
N ALA A 19 -12.82 -7.79 -3.58
CA ALA A 19 -11.53 -8.23 -4.09
C ALA A 19 -10.37 -7.55 -3.35
N LEU A 20 -9.26 -8.27 -3.25
CA LEU A 20 -7.98 -7.78 -2.75
C LEU A 20 -6.86 -8.30 -3.63
N GLU A 21 -6.17 -7.40 -4.30
CA GLU A 21 -4.95 -7.68 -5.06
C GLU A 21 -3.77 -6.93 -4.43
N ARG A 22 -2.60 -7.55 -4.46
CA ARG A 22 -1.39 -7.04 -3.81
C ARG A 22 -0.18 -7.27 -4.70
N MET A 23 0.72 -6.30 -4.71
CA MET A 23 1.95 -6.33 -5.51
C MET A 23 3.12 -5.79 -4.69
N LEU A 24 4.30 -6.34 -4.93
CA LEU A 24 5.57 -5.74 -4.54
C LEU A 24 6.39 -5.44 -5.79
N LEU A 25 7.05 -4.29 -5.80
CA LEU A 25 7.97 -3.86 -6.83
C LEU A 25 9.27 -3.38 -6.21
N THR A 26 10.38 -3.44 -6.96
CA THR A 26 11.61 -2.74 -6.61
C THR A 26 11.84 -1.57 -7.55
N VAL A 27 12.25 -0.44 -6.99
CA VAL A 27 12.72 0.73 -7.73
C VAL A 27 14.20 0.89 -7.43
N THR A 28 15.03 0.93 -8.47
CA THR A 28 16.49 1.08 -8.32
C THR A 28 17.00 2.28 -9.11
N ASP A 29 18.06 2.91 -8.62
CA ASP A 29 18.77 3.97 -9.35
C ASP A 29 20.17 3.52 -9.82
N ASP A 30 20.87 4.40 -10.52
CA ASP A 30 22.23 4.19 -11.03
C ASP A 30 23.32 4.37 -9.96
N LYS A 31 22.96 4.77 -8.75
CA LYS A 31 23.85 5.01 -7.60
C LYS A 31 23.81 3.87 -6.57
N GLY A 32 23.00 2.84 -6.82
CA GLY A 32 22.84 1.68 -5.94
C GLY A 32 21.75 1.84 -4.87
N GLY A 33 20.87 2.83 -5.03
CA GLY A 33 19.61 2.97 -4.31
C GLY A 33 18.63 1.87 -4.71
N THR A 34 17.99 1.25 -3.72
CA THR A 34 16.90 0.29 -3.90
C THR A 34 15.81 0.60 -2.90
N ALA A 35 14.61 0.89 -3.41
CA ALA A 35 13.37 0.93 -2.65
C ALA A 35 12.54 -0.31 -2.97
N VAL A 36 11.77 -0.76 -2.00
CA VAL A 36 10.65 -1.67 -2.23
C VAL A 36 9.36 -0.87 -2.14
N VAL A 37 8.42 -1.17 -3.03
CA VAL A 37 7.12 -0.53 -3.10
C VAL A 37 6.05 -1.59 -2.96
N PHE A 38 5.21 -1.45 -1.95
CA PHE A 38 3.99 -2.24 -1.77
C PHE A 38 2.82 -1.49 -2.39
N VAL A 39 2.00 -2.17 -3.18
CA VAL A 39 0.75 -1.63 -3.71
C VAL A 39 -0.37 -2.63 -3.46
N ALA A 40 -1.53 -2.15 -3.02
CA ALA A 40 -2.72 -2.97 -2.88
C ALA A 40 -3.96 -2.29 -3.49
N TRP A 41 -4.79 -3.09 -4.16
CA TRP A 41 -6.08 -2.69 -4.71
C TRP A 41 -7.17 -3.38 -3.89
N ILE A 42 -8.03 -2.59 -3.26
CA ILE A 42 -9.10 -3.04 -2.38
C ILE A 42 -10.43 -2.61 -2.99
N GLU A 43 -11.15 -3.55 -3.61
CA GLU A 43 -12.42 -3.29 -4.29
C GLU A 43 -13.59 -3.56 -3.34
N PHE A 44 -14.56 -2.65 -3.29
CA PHE A 44 -15.76 -2.78 -2.48
C PHE A 44 -17.02 -2.90 -3.35
N ALA A 45 -18.09 -3.46 -2.77
CA ALA A 45 -19.38 -3.59 -3.45
C ALA A 45 -20.04 -2.24 -3.77
N ASP A 46 -19.70 -1.19 -3.02
CA ASP A 46 -20.26 0.14 -3.20
C ASP A 46 -19.28 1.26 -2.83
N ARG A 47 -19.63 2.48 -3.27
CA ARG A 47 -18.80 3.67 -3.11
C ARG A 47 -18.70 4.17 -1.66
N ALA A 48 -19.70 3.89 -0.83
CA ALA A 48 -19.71 4.34 0.55
C ALA A 48 -18.71 3.52 1.37
N ALA A 49 -18.68 2.20 1.17
CA ALA A 49 -17.71 1.30 1.75
C ALA A 49 -16.27 1.67 1.36
N ALA A 50 -16.01 1.91 0.07
CA ALA A 50 -14.68 2.32 -0.40
C ALA A 50 -14.20 3.64 0.23
N ARG A 51 -15.09 4.63 0.33
CA ARG A 51 -14.77 5.92 0.98
C ARG A 51 -14.51 5.78 2.47
N GLU A 52 -15.29 4.96 3.17
CA GLU A 52 -15.09 4.73 4.59
C GLU A 52 -13.77 4.00 4.86
N PHE A 53 -13.43 3.00 4.03
CA PHE A 53 -12.13 2.35 4.07
C PHE A 53 -11.00 3.35 3.88
N LYS A 54 -10.99 4.12 2.78
CA LYS A 54 -9.95 5.12 2.52
C LYS A 54 -9.82 6.13 3.66
N ARG A 55 -10.95 6.59 4.22
CA ARG A 55 -10.96 7.53 5.35
C ARG A 55 -10.28 6.95 6.60
N VAL A 56 -10.45 5.66 6.88
CA VAL A 56 -9.78 5.00 8.01
C VAL A 56 -8.32 4.77 7.67
N GLU A 57 -8.03 4.16 6.52
CA GLU A 57 -6.68 3.83 6.04
C GLU A 57 -5.74 5.04 6.01
N ASP A 58 -6.24 6.21 5.57
CA ASP A 58 -5.45 7.45 5.50
C ASP A 58 -5.13 8.06 6.88
N ILE A 59 -5.63 7.49 7.98
CA ILE A 59 -5.29 7.92 9.34
C ILE A 59 -4.11 7.10 9.83
N HIS A 60 -2.93 7.72 9.84
CA HIS A 60 -1.73 7.08 10.34
C HIS A 60 -1.94 6.43 11.72
N GLY A 61 -1.59 5.13 11.83
CA GLY A 61 -1.70 4.35 13.07
C GLY A 61 -3.02 3.57 13.25
N THR A 62 -3.95 3.60 12.28
CA THR A 62 -5.16 2.76 12.32
C THR A 62 -4.95 1.33 11.85
N GLY A 63 -3.74 0.95 11.44
CA GLY A 63 -3.46 -0.33 10.79
C GLY A 63 -3.48 -0.19 9.27
N ASP A 64 -3.28 -1.30 8.57
CA ASP A 64 -3.12 -1.36 7.12
C ASP A 64 -3.40 -2.80 6.60
N ILE A 65 -3.47 -2.95 5.28
CA ILE A 65 -3.35 -4.21 4.55
C ILE A 65 -1.95 -4.80 4.76
N THR A 66 -1.88 -6.08 5.11
CA THR A 66 -0.59 -6.74 5.34
C THR A 66 0.20 -6.84 4.03
N PRO A 67 1.43 -6.28 3.97
CA PRO A 67 2.29 -6.38 2.80
C PRO A 67 2.64 -7.83 2.45
N LEU A 68 3.07 -8.04 1.21
CA LEU A 68 3.72 -9.30 0.83
C LEU A 68 5.15 -9.35 1.41
N SER A 69 5.77 -10.53 1.43
CA SER A 69 7.18 -10.64 1.87
C SER A 69 8.14 -10.22 0.76
N GLY A 70 9.18 -9.47 1.12
CA GLY A 70 10.28 -9.08 0.25
C GLY A 70 11.07 -10.28 -0.31
N SER A 71 10.96 -11.45 0.31
CA SER A 71 11.53 -12.70 -0.22
C SER A 71 11.03 -13.05 -1.62
N LEU A 72 9.82 -12.62 -2.01
CA LEU A 72 9.29 -12.77 -3.37
C LEU A 72 10.12 -12.02 -4.42
N LEU A 73 10.82 -10.96 -4.01
CA LEU A 73 11.72 -10.16 -4.86
C LEU A 73 13.20 -10.39 -4.54
N GLN A 74 13.52 -11.41 -3.72
CA GLN A 74 14.89 -11.69 -3.25
C GLN A 74 15.53 -10.50 -2.51
N VAL A 75 14.72 -9.66 -1.87
CA VAL A 75 15.18 -8.58 -0.98
C VAL A 75 14.86 -8.92 0.47
N ARG A 76 15.57 -8.29 1.41
CA ARG A 76 15.23 -8.39 2.83
C ARG A 76 13.84 -7.79 3.08
N ASP A 77 13.10 -8.36 4.03
CA ASP A 77 11.90 -7.70 4.53
C ASP A 77 12.29 -6.37 5.19
N VAL A 78 11.55 -5.32 4.87
CA VAL A 78 11.65 -4.02 5.53
C VAL A 78 10.28 -3.68 6.12
N PRO A 79 10.23 -3.06 7.30
CA PRO A 79 8.97 -2.64 7.88
C PRO A 79 8.40 -1.50 7.04
N PHE A 80 7.16 -1.67 6.59
CA PHE A 80 6.33 -0.60 6.03
C PHE A 80 5.80 0.26 7.17
N THR A 81 6.15 1.55 7.16
CA THR A 81 5.95 2.45 8.30
C THR A 81 4.76 3.37 8.13
N ALA A 82 4.10 3.39 6.96
CA ALA A 82 3.12 4.38 6.55
C ALA A 82 3.64 5.84 6.60
N LEU A 83 4.97 6.03 6.52
CA LEU A 83 5.58 7.38 6.42
C LEU A 83 5.72 7.87 4.97
N ASN A 84 5.91 6.95 4.02
CA ASN A 84 5.96 7.26 2.59
C ASN A 84 4.79 6.50 1.94
N TYR A 85 3.60 7.06 2.11
CA TYR A 85 2.31 6.44 1.82
C TYR A 85 1.49 7.40 0.96
N ASP A 86 0.80 6.86 -0.05
CA ASP A 86 -0.29 7.56 -0.71
C ASP A 86 -1.44 6.59 -0.98
N SER A 87 -2.63 7.13 -1.22
CA SER A 87 -3.76 6.35 -1.67
C SER A 87 -4.72 7.12 -2.56
N ASP A 88 -5.39 6.39 -3.44
CA ASP A 88 -6.38 6.94 -4.37
C ASP A 88 -7.67 6.11 -4.41
N LEU A 89 -8.76 6.75 -4.85
CA LEU A 89 -10.04 6.09 -5.10
C LEU A 89 -10.29 6.04 -6.61
N VAL A 90 -10.12 4.87 -7.20
CA VAL A 90 -10.31 4.62 -8.63
C VAL A 90 -11.66 3.97 -8.90
N ASP A 91 -12.29 4.34 -10.02
CA ASP A 91 -13.62 3.87 -10.46
C ASP A 91 -14.77 4.03 -9.44
N GLY A 92 -14.50 4.75 -8.35
CA GLY A 92 -15.41 5.03 -7.25
C GLY A 92 -15.58 3.90 -6.22
N VAL A 93 -15.02 2.72 -6.47
CA VAL A 93 -15.22 1.52 -5.62
C VAL A 93 -13.92 0.79 -5.24
N THR A 94 -12.79 1.16 -5.84
CA THR A 94 -11.50 0.54 -5.55
C THR A 94 -10.58 1.56 -4.91
N VAL A 95 -10.10 1.24 -3.71
CA VAL A 95 -9.04 2.01 -3.05
C VAL A 95 -7.71 1.40 -3.43
N VAL A 96 -6.79 2.23 -3.92
CA VAL A 96 -5.40 1.84 -4.17
C VAL A 96 -4.55 2.48 -3.09
N ILE A 97 -3.77 1.70 -2.37
CA ILE A 97 -2.76 2.20 -1.44
C ILE A 97 -1.38 1.85 -1.96
N ALA A 98 -0.40 2.69 -1.67
CA ALA A 98 0.99 2.38 -1.92
C ALA A 98 1.87 2.86 -0.77
N GLU A 99 2.88 2.07 -0.44
CA GLU A 99 3.95 2.46 0.47
C GLU A 99 5.32 2.17 -0.13
N ALA A 100 6.30 3.03 0.16
CA ALA A 100 7.67 2.89 -0.31
C ALA A 100 8.68 2.92 0.84
N GLU A 101 9.62 1.97 0.84
CA GLU A 101 10.63 1.85 1.89
C GLU A 101 12.03 1.52 1.33
N ASN A 102 13.06 2.05 2.00
CA ASN A 102 14.44 1.81 1.60
C ASN A 102 14.89 0.38 1.91
N VAL A 103 15.42 -0.31 0.89
CA VAL A 103 16.17 -1.56 1.04
C VAL A 103 17.67 -1.28 1.13
N ALA A 104 18.21 -0.43 0.23
CA ALA A 104 19.63 -0.07 0.15
C ALA A 104 19.84 1.32 -0.47
N GLY A 105 21.04 1.91 -0.33
CA GLY A 105 21.47 3.16 -0.99
C GLY A 105 20.75 4.46 -0.56
N GLY A 106 19.63 4.36 0.18
CA GLY A 106 19.08 5.44 1.01
C GLY A 106 18.47 6.59 0.23
N PHE A 107 17.34 6.36 -0.43
CA PHE A 107 16.49 7.43 -0.95
C PHE A 107 16.01 8.34 0.19
N THR A 108 15.79 9.62 -0.11
CA THR A 108 15.19 10.57 0.85
C THR A 108 13.73 10.21 1.10
N ALA A 109 13.18 10.62 2.24
CA ALA A 109 11.75 10.43 2.54
C ALA A 109 10.86 11.10 1.47
N GLU A 110 11.22 12.32 1.04
CA GLU A 110 10.52 13.04 -0.04
C GLU A 110 10.49 12.23 -1.34
N TYR A 111 11.60 11.58 -1.72
CA TYR A 111 11.63 10.77 -2.94
C TYR A 111 10.85 9.46 -2.79
N LEU A 112 10.83 8.84 -1.60
CA LEU A 112 9.99 7.68 -1.35
C LEU A 112 8.49 8.04 -1.38
N ASP A 113 8.13 9.21 -0.85
CA ASP A 113 6.77 9.75 -0.91
C ASP A 113 6.33 9.98 -2.37
N ASP A 114 7.19 10.59 -3.18
CA ASP A 114 6.98 10.73 -4.63
C ASP A 114 6.77 9.38 -5.33
N ILE A 115 7.55 8.36 -4.95
CA ILE A 115 7.39 6.99 -5.47
C ILE A 115 6.00 6.46 -5.11
N ALA A 116 5.56 6.58 -3.85
CA ALA A 116 4.25 6.12 -3.41
C ALA A 116 3.11 6.85 -4.16
N ALA A 117 3.23 8.17 -4.33
CA ALA A 117 2.26 9.01 -5.03
C ALA A 117 2.10 8.67 -6.52
N VAL A 118 3.16 8.19 -7.16
CA VAL A 118 3.07 7.64 -8.52
C VAL A 118 2.53 6.20 -8.50
N ALA A 119 2.95 5.39 -7.54
CA ALA A 119 2.62 3.97 -7.47
C ALA A 119 1.11 3.70 -7.34
N VAL A 120 0.34 4.57 -6.67
CA VAL A 120 -1.14 4.47 -6.59
C VAL A 120 -1.83 4.58 -7.95
N ARG A 121 -1.13 5.05 -8.99
CA ARG A 121 -1.64 5.14 -10.37
C ARG A 121 -1.33 3.91 -11.21
N THR A 122 -0.63 2.92 -10.66
CA THR A 122 -0.25 1.70 -11.37
C THR A 122 -1.51 0.89 -11.71
N PRO A 123 -1.61 0.31 -12.91
CA PRO A 123 -2.69 -0.62 -13.22
C PRO A 123 -2.60 -1.87 -12.34
N ARG A 124 -3.76 -2.44 -12.03
CA ARG A 124 -3.82 -3.75 -11.38
C ARG A 124 -3.24 -4.86 -12.29
N PRO A 125 -2.58 -5.88 -11.75
CA PRO A 125 -1.91 -6.95 -12.51
C PRO A 125 -2.85 -7.88 -13.29
#